data_AF-A0A2A2KXK7-F1
#
_entry.id   AF-A0A2A2KXK7-F1
#
_cell.length_a   1.000
_cell.length_b   1.000
_cell.length_c   1.000
_cell.angle_alpha   90.00
_cell.angle_beta   90.00
_cell.angle_gamma   90.00
#
_symmetry.space_group_name_H-M   'P 1'
#
loop_
_entity.id
_entity.type
_entity.pdbx_description
1 polymer ?
#
loop_
_entity_poly.entity_id
_entity_poly.type
_entity_poly.pdbx_seq_one_letter_code
_entity_poly.pdbx_strand_id
1 'polypeptide(L)'
;MVLPLCRCRVLYIGSAVPTITKDGLQGIQQPLKERYPIEDTPETRGIDSWLSVWSNGILLEYIEGDKKSETNFWPINTLHYCAAVRFVNISGYAIEGGGERFLPLDSPFANIPDSPHPPIFAAMMRRTTGVKVLECHGFICTNSKAANALVRCCFHAYADSIYLKMEDKIPGLKAIKAS
;
A
#
# COMPACT_ATOMS: atom_id res chain seq x y z
N MET A 1 -22.12 9.97 -10.57
CA MET A 1 -21.52 9.79 -9.22
C MET A 1 -20.23 9.02 -9.43
N VAL A 2 -19.07 9.59 -9.10
CA VAL A 2 -17.79 8.88 -9.24
C VAL A 2 -17.65 7.98 -8.01
N LEU A 3 -17.55 6.67 -8.22
CA LEU A 3 -17.35 5.68 -7.15
C LEU A 3 -15.86 5.36 -7.03
N PRO A 4 -15.35 5.02 -5.83
CA PRO A 4 -13.99 4.54 -5.70
C PRO A 4 -13.83 3.20 -6.45
N LEU A 5 -12.65 2.97 -7.05
CA LEU A 5 -12.28 1.73 -7.72
C LEU A 5 -12.33 0.53 -6.75
N CYS A 6 -11.92 0.77 -5.50
CA CYS A 6 -12.18 -0.13 -4.39
C CYS A 6 -12.23 0.62 -3.07
N ARG A 7 -12.97 0.07 -2.11
CA ARG A 7 -12.99 0.53 -0.72
C ARG A 7 -12.84 -0.68 0.20
N CYS A 8 -11.92 -0.60 1.16
CA CYS A 8 -11.66 -1.67 2.12
C CYS A 8 -11.62 -1.12 3.54
N ARG A 9 -12.16 -1.86 4.50
CA ARG A 9 -11.92 -1.60 5.92
C ARG A 9 -10.54 -2.15 6.26
N VAL A 10 -9.71 -1.33 6.88
CA VAL A 10 -8.31 -1.64 7.21
C VAL A 10 -7.97 -1.10 8.58
N LEU A 11 -6.98 -1.70 9.22
CA LEU A 11 -6.35 -1.12 10.40
C LEU A 11 -5.06 -0.41 9.96
N TYR A 12 -5.05 0.92 10.06
CA TYR A 12 -3.87 1.73 9.70
C TYR A 12 -2.84 1.68 10.83
N ILE A 13 -1.67 1.11 10.55
CA ILE A 13 -0.57 0.94 11.53
C ILE A 13 0.47 2.07 11.48
N GLY A 14 0.18 3.13 10.72
CA GLY A 14 1.04 4.30 10.59
C GLY A 14 1.98 4.24 9.38
N SER A 15 2.95 5.14 9.40
CA SER A 15 3.91 5.33 8.33
C SER A 15 5.34 5.48 8.80
N ALA A 16 6.32 5.05 8.02
CA ALA A 16 7.74 5.19 8.34
C ALA A 16 8.57 5.52 7.09
N VAL A 17 9.64 6.30 7.27
CA VAL A 17 10.56 6.67 6.20
C VAL A 17 11.68 5.62 6.13
N PRO A 18 11.94 5.01 4.96
CA PRO A 18 13.05 4.07 4.84
C PRO A 18 14.39 4.78 5.08
N THR A 19 15.24 4.18 5.91
CA THR A 19 16.58 4.69 6.23
C THR A 19 17.58 4.41 5.13
N ILE A 20 17.34 3.35 4.32
CA ILE A 20 18.14 3.00 3.16
C ILE A 20 17.25 3.12 1.93
N THR A 21 17.70 3.85 0.91
CA THR A 21 17.01 3.96 -0.37
C THR A 21 17.12 2.65 -1.14
N LYS A 22 16.18 1.74 -0.89
CA LYS A 22 15.93 0.54 -1.70
C LYS A 22 14.57 0.66 -2.38
N ASP A 23 14.45 0.07 -3.57
CA ASP A 23 13.22 0.05 -4.34
C ASP A 23 12.39 -1.23 -4.12
N GLY A 24 11.13 -1.16 -4.53
CA GLY A 24 10.21 -2.30 -4.55
C GLY A 24 10.03 -2.97 -3.18
N LEU A 25 10.01 -4.31 -3.19
CA LEU A 25 9.77 -5.12 -1.99
C LEU A 25 10.82 -4.87 -0.90
N GLN A 26 12.07 -4.55 -1.27
CA GLN A 26 13.14 -4.29 -0.30
C GLN A 26 12.96 -2.93 0.40
N GLY A 27 12.37 -1.95 -0.29
CA GLY A 27 12.09 -0.62 0.25
C GLY A 27 11.04 -0.60 1.36
N ILE A 28 10.14 -1.60 1.39
CA ILE A 28 9.06 -1.69 2.40
C ILE A 28 9.45 -2.49 3.65
N GLN A 29 10.54 -3.29 3.62
CA GLN A 29 10.86 -4.22 4.71
C GLN A 29 11.07 -3.52 6.04
N GLN A 30 12.01 -2.57 6.10
CA GLN A 30 12.34 -1.86 7.34
C GLN A 30 11.18 -0.99 7.83
N PRO A 31 10.52 -0.15 7.00
CA PRO A 31 9.38 0.63 7.45
C PRO A 31 8.21 -0.21 7.99
N LEU A 32 7.90 -1.36 7.37
CA LEU A 32 6.87 -2.25 7.91
C LEU A 32 7.33 -2.92 9.20
N LYS A 33 8.60 -3.28 9.34
CA LYS A 33 9.15 -3.86 10.57
C LYS A 33 8.99 -2.92 11.77
N GLU A 34 9.11 -1.61 11.56
CA GLU A 34 8.93 -0.59 12.61
C GLU A 34 7.46 -0.36 13.00
N ARG A 35 6.51 -0.73 12.13
CA ARG A 35 5.08 -0.43 12.33
C ARG A 35 4.24 -1.65 12.65
N TYR A 36 4.64 -2.82 12.16
CA TYR A 36 3.94 -4.06 12.38
C TYR A 36 4.39 -4.67 13.71
N PRO A 37 3.47 -5.03 14.62
CA PRO A 37 3.82 -5.72 15.86
C PRO A 37 4.36 -7.12 15.52
N ILE A 38 5.62 -7.34 15.82
CA ILE A 38 6.28 -8.64 15.63
C ILE A 38 6.16 -9.50 16.89
N GLU A 39 5.88 -8.88 18.04
CA GLU A 39 5.65 -9.57 19.30
C GLU A 39 4.23 -10.17 19.36
N ASP A 40 4.10 -11.35 19.98
CA ASP A 40 2.84 -12.07 20.23
C ASP A 40 1.89 -11.35 21.22
N THR A 41 2.02 -10.03 21.38
CA THR A 41 1.09 -9.26 22.19
C THR A 41 -0.19 -9.00 21.38
N PRO A 42 -1.39 -9.30 21.92
CA PRO A 42 -2.65 -9.23 21.17
C PRO A 42 -3.02 -7.84 20.64
N GLU A 43 -2.34 -6.79 21.09
CA GLU A 43 -2.65 -5.42 20.73
C GLU A 43 -1.91 -5.02 19.47
N THR A 44 -2.39 -5.49 18.31
CA THR A 44 -2.10 -4.77 17.08
C THR A 44 -2.69 -3.37 17.18
N ARG A 45 -1.85 -2.41 17.57
CA ARG A 45 -2.25 -1.01 17.71
C ARG A 45 -2.27 -0.37 16.33
N GLY A 46 -3.46 0.04 15.91
CA GLY A 46 -3.66 0.84 14.72
C GLY A 46 -5.01 1.55 14.80
N ILE A 47 -5.31 2.33 13.77
CA ILE A 47 -6.56 3.11 13.71
C ILE A 47 -7.49 2.44 12.70
N ASP A 48 -8.67 1.99 13.15
CA ASP A 48 -9.66 1.42 12.25
C ASP A 48 -10.13 2.48 11.24
N SER A 49 -10.04 2.14 9.96
CA SER A 49 -10.11 3.11 8.88
C SER A 49 -10.76 2.53 7.63
N TRP A 50 -11.33 3.41 6.82
CA TRP A 50 -11.61 3.12 5.42
C TRP A 50 -10.45 3.57 4.55
N LEU A 51 -10.00 2.67 3.67
CA LEU A 51 -9.06 2.99 2.61
C LEU A 51 -9.78 2.85 1.26
N SER A 52 -9.89 3.97 0.55
CA SER A 52 -10.54 4.05 -0.75
C SER A 52 -9.53 4.42 -1.84
N VAL A 53 -9.50 3.64 -2.91
CA VAL A 53 -8.69 3.96 -4.10
C VAL A 53 -9.59 4.61 -5.14
N TRP A 54 -9.20 5.79 -5.58
CA TRP A 54 -9.84 6.59 -6.61
C TRP A 54 -8.93 6.67 -7.84
N SER A 55 -9.46 7.09 -8.98
CA SER A 55 -8.66 7.28 -10.20
C SER A 55 -7.55 8.33 -10.02
N ASN A 56 -7.72 9.28 -9.10
CA ASN A 56 -6.79 10.37 -8.85
C ASN A 56 -5.96 10.20 -7.56
N GLY A 57 -6.19 9.16 -6.74
CA GLY A 57 -5.44 8.99 -5.51
C GLY A 57 -6.03 7.99 -4.52
N ILE A 58 -5.44 7.95 -3.34
CA ILE A 58 -5.80 7.06 -2.24
C ILE A 58 -6.29 7.94 -1.09
N LEU A 59 -7.50 7.63 -0.57
CA LEU A 59 -8.13 8.33 0.54
C LEU A 59 -8.19 7.41 1.76
N LEU A 60 -7.64 7.89 2.88
CA LEU A 60 -7.77 7.28 4.21
C LEU A 60 -8.75 8.11 5.04
N GLU A 61 -9.76 7.45 5.60
CA GLU A 61 -10.77 8.03 6.49
C GLU A 61 -10.79 7.23 7.79
N TYR A 62 -10.55 7.89 8.94
CA TYR A 62 -10.57 7.21 10.24
C TYR A 62 -12.02 6.97 10.70
N ILE A 63 -12.32 5.78 11.23
CA ILE A 63 -13.67 5.41 11.67
C ILE A 63 -13.91 5.82 13.13
N GLU A 64 -12.89 5.64 13.97
CA GLU A 64 -12.94 5.86 15.41
C GLU A 64 -11.77 6.70 15.92
N GLY A 65 -11.95 7.29 17.11
CA GLY A 65 -10.98 8.16 17.79
C GLY A 65 -11.14 9.65 17.49
N ASP A 66 -10.31 10.47 18.16
CA ASP A 66 -10.33 11.94 18.05
C ASP A 66 -10.08 12.45 16.63
N LYS A 67 -9.52 11.60 15.77
CA LYS A 67 -9.17 11.88 14.38
C LYS A 67 -10.27 11.55 13.38
N LYS A 68 -11.49 11.20 13.81
CA LYS A 68 -12.58 10.78 12.91
C LYS A 68 -12.90 11.79 11.79
N SER A 69 -12.69 13.08 12.02
CA SER A 69 -12.86 14.13 11.00
C SER A 69 -11.64 14.34 10.11
N GLU A 70 -10.49 13.79 10.48
CA GLU A 70 -9.26 13.85 9.69
C GLU A 70 -9.34 12.86 8.54
N THR A 71 -8.88 13.31 7.37
CA THR A 71 -8.68 12.46 6.21
C THR A 71 -7.29 12.70 5.66
N ASN A 72 -6.68 11.65 5.12
CA ASN A 72 -5.44 11.77 4.38
C ASN A 72 -5.68 11.36 2.93
N PHE A 73 -5.38 12.27 2.01
CA PHE A 73 -5.44 12.00 0.58
C PHE A 73 -4.06 12.05 -0.03
N TRP A 74 -3.65 10.96 -0.67
CA TRP A 74 -2.40 10.90 -1.42
C TRP A 74 -2.71 10.85 -2.92
N PRO A 75 -2.29 11.86 -3.70
CA PRO A 75 -2.48 11.84 -5.15
C PRO A 75 -1.81 10.63 -5.79
N ILE A 76 -2.45 10.04 -6.80
CA ILE A 76 -1.96 8.78 -7.39
C ILE A 76 -0.56 8.92 -7.99
N ASN A 77 -0.20 10.12 -8.44
CA ASN A 77 1.12 10.41 -9.01
C ASN A 77 2.26 10.41 -7.98
N THR A 78 1.96 10.35 -6.68
CA THR A 78 2.96 10.21 -5.61
C THR A 78 3.23 8.77 -5.25
N LEU A 79 2.40 7.83 -5.72
CA LEU A 79 2.61 6.40 -5.55
C LEU A 79 3.91 5.98 -6.25
N HIS A 80 4.86 5.49 -5.47
CA HIS A 80 6.14 4.97 -5.95
C HIS A 80 6.10 3.44 -6.07
N TYR A 81 5.49 2.78 -5.09
CA TYR A 81 5.37 1.33 -5.06
C TYR A 81 4.21 0.93 -4.14
N CYS A 82 3.53 -0.18 -4.43
CA CYS A 82 2.66 -0.83 -3.46
C CYS A 82 2.72 -2.35 -3.58
N ALA A 83 2.40 -3.03 -2.50
CA ALA A 83 2.38 -4.48 -2.45
C ALA A 83 1.35 -4.99 -1.46
N ALA A 84 0.81 -6.17 -1.76
CA ALA A 84 0.07 -6.97 -0.80
C ALA A 84 1.04 -8.02 -0.27
N VAL A 85 1.33 -7.95 1.03
CA VAL A 85 2.35 -8.77 1.68
C VAL A 85 1.82 -9.41 2.95
N ARG A 86 2.57 -10.37 3.48
CA ARG A 86 2.37 -10.96 4.80
C ARG A 86 3.72 -11.09 5.50
N PHE A 87 3.71 -10.90 6.81
CA PHE A 87 4.87 -11.20 7.64
C PHE A 87 5.09 -12.71 7.71
N VAL A 88 6.33 -13.14 7.47
CA VAL A 88 6.74 -14.55 7.52
C VAL A 88 8.08 -14.64 8.24
N ASN A 89 8.17 -15.57 9.19
CA ASN A 89 9.45 -15.97 9.77
C ASN A 89 9.99 -17.18 8.99
N ILE A 90 11.00 -16.96 8.15
CA ILE A 90 11.64 -18.02 7.36
C ILE A 90 12.90 -18.59 8.03
N SER A 91 13.15 -18.29 9.30
CA SER A 91 14.35 -18.75 10.02
C SER A 91 14.43 -20.27 10.16
N GLY A 92 13.29 -20.98 10.09
CA GLY A 92 13.23 -22.44 10.11
C GLY A 92 13.56 -23.12 8.77
N TYR A 93 13.74 -22.35 7.69
CA TYR A 93 14.11 -22.89 6.38
C TYR A 93 15.61 -22.66 6.15
N ALA A 94 16.32 -23.67 5.62
CA ALA A 94 17.74 -23.61 5.29
C ALA A 94 18.01 -22.75 4.03
N ILE A 95 17.57 -21.49 4.05
CA ILE A 95 17.71 -20.53 2.97
C ILE A 95 18.71 -19.46 3.43
N GLU A 96 19.77 -19.21 2.65
CA GLU A 96 20.69 -18.10 2.91
C GLU A 96 19.92 -16.77 2.96
N GLY A 97 20.07 -16.03 4.06
CA GLY A 97 19.26 -14.84 4.34
C GLY A 97 17.95 -15.10 5.08
N GLY A 98 17.80 -16.25 5.74
CA GLY A 98 16.72 -16.53 6.70
C GLY A 98 16.44 -15.37 7.67
N GLY A 99 15.23 -15.35 8.24
CA GLY A 99 14.79 -14.29 9.14
C GLY A 99 13.34 -13.87 8.94
N GLU A 100 12.96 -12.79 9.63
CA GLU A 100 11.65 -12.16 9.54
C GLU A 100 11.57 -11.26 8.30
N ARG A 101 10.57 -11.49 7.43
CA ARG A 101 10.40 -10.73 6.19
C ARG A 101 8.94 -10.53 5.85
N PHE A 102 8.66 -9.50 5.05
CA PHE A 102 7.36 -9.32 4.40
C PHE A 102 7.43 -9.87 2.98
N LEU A 103 6.66 -10.92 2.72
CA LEU A 103 6.62 -11.60 1.42
C LEU A 103 5.31 -11.30 0.69
N PRO A 104 5.32 -11.16 -0.64
CA PRO A 104 4.10 -11.03 -1.45
C PRO A 104 3.10 -12.13 -1.17
N LEU A 105 1.80 -11.83 -1.18
CA LEU A 105 0.74 -12.80 -0.87
C LEU A 105 0.63 -13.97 -1.87
N ASP A 106 1.20 -13.82 -3.07
CA ASP A 106 1.31 -14.87 -4.09
C ASP A 106 2.58 -15.75 -3.91
N SER A 107 3.47 -15.39 -2.97
CA SER A 107 4.60 -16.23 -2.60
C SER A 107 4.11 -17.52 -1.92
N PRO A 108 4.63 -18.71 -2.31
CA PRO A 108 4.33 -19.96 -1.62
C PRO A 108 4.62 -19.91 -0.11
N PHE A 109 5.66 -19.17 0.29
CA PHE A 109 6.05 -18.99 1.69
C PHE A 109 5.14 -18.03 2.46
N ALA A 110 4.36 -17.19 1.76
CA ALA A 110 3.35 -16.34 2.38
C ALA A 110 1.99 -17.03 2.47
N ASN A 111 1.74 -18.06 1.64
CA ASN A 111 0.48 -18.80 1.61
C ASN A 111 0.44 -19.91 2.67
N ILE A 112 0.61 -19.53 3.94
CA ILE A 112 0.58 -20.43 5.09
C ILE A 112 -0.87 -20.56 5.57
N PRO A 113 -1.45 -21.78 5.57
CA PRO A 113 -2.75 -22.04 6.19
C PRO A 113 -2.76 -21.60 7.65
N ASP A 114 -3.83 -20.93 8.09
CA ASP A 114 -4.01 -20.47 9.47
C ASP A 114 -2.88 -19.57 10.03
N SER A 115 -2.19 -18.85 9.14
CA SER A 115 -1.19 -17.85 9.55
C SER A 115 -1.78 -16.85 10.56
N PRO A 116 -1.15 -16.64 11.73
CA PRO A 116 -1.59 -15.64 12.70
C PRO A 116 -1.38 -14.21 12.18
N HIS A 117 -0.49 -14.04 11.19
CA HIS A 117 -0.20 -12.74 10.59
C HIS A 117 -1.20 -12.40 9.48
N PRO A 118 -1.99 -11.33 9.63
CA PRO A 118 -2.94 -10.90 8.61
C PRO A 118 -2.25 -10.37 7.35
N PRO A 119 -2.96 -10.32 6.22
CA PRO A 119 -2.45 -9.68 5.01
C PRO A 119 -2.34 -8.16 5.21
N ILE A 120 -1.29 -7.58 4.66
CA ILE A 120 -0.97 -6.16 4.75
C ILE A 120 -0.92 -5.58 3.34
N PHE A 121 -1.60 -4.45 3.13
CA PHE A 121 -1.34 -3.58 2.00
C PHE A 121 -0.31 -2.54 2.43
N ALA A 122 0.79 -2.43 1.68
CA ALA A 122 1.83 -1.44 1.91
C ALA A 122 1.92 -0.50 0.71
N ALA A 123 1.98 0.80 0.96
CA ALA A 123 2.11 1.82 -0.08
C ALA A 123 3.27 2.77 0.21
N MET A 124 4.22 2.83 -0.71
CA MET A 124 5.31 3.80 -0.73
C MET A 124 4.84 5.05 -1.48
N MET A 125 4.70 6.15 -0.75
CA MET A 125 4.27 7.43 -1.30
C MET A 125 5.42 8.44 -1.22
N ARG A 126 5.57 9.29 -2.22
CA ARG A 126 6.49 10.43 -2.18
C ARG A 126 5.82 11.60 -1.46
N ARG A 127 6.48 12.14 -0.43
CA ARG A 127 5.99 13.34 0.26
C ARG A 127 5.96 14.54 -0.72
N THR A 128 4.83 15.25 -0.74
CA THR A 128 4.60 16.41 -1.60
C THR A 128 4.97 17.73 -0.92
N THR A 129 5.07 17.73 0.41
CA THR A 129 5.44 18.87 1.23
C THR A 129 6.66 18.55 2.09
N GLY A 130 7.47 19.56 2.41
CA GLY A 130 8.68 19.39 3.20
C GLY A 130 9.79 18.63 2.46
N VAL A 131 10.54 17.81 3.21
CA VAL A 131 11.67 17.04 2.67
C VAL A 131 11.15 15.96 1.71
N LYS A 132 11.66 15.96 0.48
CA LYS A 132 11.29 15.01 -0.59
C LYS A 132 11.85 13.62 -0.31
N VAL A 133 11.18 12.88 0.56
CA VAL A 133 11.48 11.47 0.87
C VAL A 133 10.32 10.57 0.46
N LEU A 134 10.63 9.28 0.34
CA LEU A 134 9.61 8.24 0.32
C LEU A 134 9.12 7.97 1.74
N GLU A 135 7.87 7.58 1.86
CA GLU A 135 7.23 7.22 3.12
C GLU A 135 6.37 5.98 2.88
N CYS A 136 6.59 4.93 3.68
CA CYS A 136 5.82 3.70 3.62
C CYS A 136 4.63 3.81 4.55
N HIS A 137 3.43 3.54 4.04
CA HIS A 137 2.19 3.44 4.82
C HIS A 137 1.75 1.98 4.89
N GLY A 138 1.46 1.49 6.11
CA GLY A 138 1.02 0.11 6.35
C GLY A 138 -0.46 0.01 6.70
N PHE A 139 -1.17 -0.92 6.06
CA PHE A 139 -2.60 -1.16 6.26
C PHE A 139 -2.87 -2.65 6.43
N ILE A 140 -3.25 -3.08 7.63
CA ILE A 140 -3.67 -4.46 7.87
C ILE A 140 -5.07 -4.66 7.27
N CYS A 141 -5.20 -5.65 6.40
CA CYS A 141 -6.41 -5.95 5.66
C CYS A 141 -7.16 -7.14 6.28
N THR A 142 -8.48 -7.17 6.12
CA THR A 142 -9.32 -8.25 6.64
C THR A 142 -9.08 -9.60 5.96
N ASN A 143 -8.63 -9.61 4.71
CA ASN A 143 -8.30 -10.81 3.95
C ASN A 143 -7.40 -10.49 2.74
N SER A 144 -6.82 -11.54 2.15
CA SER A 144 -5.89 -11.40 1.02
C SER A 144 -6.57 -10.82 -0.22
N LYS A 145 -7.87 -11.06 -0.41
CA LYS A 145 -8.63 -10.50 -1.55
C LYS A 145 -8.71 -8.98 -1.47
N ALA A 146 -8.92 -8.42 -0.27
CA ALA A 146 -8.94 -6.98 -0.03
C ALA A 146 -7.57 -6.35 -0.30
N ALA A 147 -6.50 -6.91 0.27
CA ALA A 147 -5.13 -6.42 0.04
C ALA A 147 -4.74 -6.44 -1.45
N ASN A 148 -5.03 -7.55 -2.15
CA ASN A 148 -4.77 -7.66 -3.59
C ASN A 148 -5.65 -6.73 -4.43
N ALA A 149 -6.89 -6.44 -4.01
CA ALA A 149 -7.74 -5.48 -4.70
C ALA A 149 -7.15 -4.06 -4.62
N LEU A 150 -6.66 -3.65 -3.44
CA LEU A 150 -5.99 -2.37 -3.26
C LEU A 150 -4.79 -2.22 -4.21
N VAL A 151 -3.93 -3.24 -4.33
CA VAL A 151 -2.80 -3.24 -5.28
C VAL A 151 -3.28 -3.07 -6.72
N ARG A 152 -4.25 -3.88 -7.17
CA ARG A 152 -4.76 -3.81 -8.54
C ARG A 152 -5.37 -2.45 -8.86
N CYS A 153 -6.17 -1.90 -7.95
CA CYS A 153 -6.80 -0.60 -8.15
C CYS A 153 -5.78 0.54 -8.13
N CYS A 154 -4.75 0.47 -7.29
CA CYS A 154 -3.66 1.45 -7.30
C CYS A 154 -2.87 1.39 -8.62
N PHE A 155 -2.56 0.18 -9.10
CA PHE A 155 -1.90 0.00 -10.39
C PHE A 155 -2.74 0.56 -11.55
N HIS A 156 -4.04 0.25 -11.57
CA HIS A 156 -4.97 0.75 -12.57
C HIS A 156 -5.05 2.30 -12.56
N ALA A 157 -5.29 2.90 -11.39
CA ALA A 157 -5.33 4.36 -11.25
C ALA A 157 -4.00 5.02 -11.66
N TYR A 158 -2.87 4.42 -11.30
CA TYR A 158 -1.56 4.93 -11.68
C TYR A 158 -1.35 4.87 -13.19
N ALA A 159 -1.60 3.72 -13.81
CA ALA A 159 -1.45 3.52 -15.26
C ALA A 159 -2.33 4.51 -16.03
N ASP A 160 -3.61 4.65 -15.66
CA ASP A 160 -4.53 5.61 -16.27
C ASP A 160 -3.99 7.05 -16.16
N SER A 161 -3.41 7.42 -15.02
CA SER A 161 -2.82 8.75 -14.83
C SER A 161 -1.60 9.03 -15.72
N ILE A 162 -0.85 7.99 -16.08
CA ILE A 162 0.29 8.09 -17.00
C ILE A 162 -0.19 8.23 -18.43
N TYR A 163 -1.18 7.44 -18.86
CA TYR A 163 -1.76 7.53 -20.20
C TYR A 163 -2.37 8.91 -20.46
N LEU A 164 -3.14 9.46 -19.52
CA LEU A 164 -3.70 10.81 -19.64
C LEU A 164 -2.60 11.87 -19.81
N LYS A 165 -1.50 11.78 -19.06
CA LYS A 165 -0.34 12.67 -19.23
C LYS A 165 0.36 12.51 -20.57
N MET A 166 0.33 11.34 -21.18
CA MET A 166 0.89 11.11 -22.52
C MET A 166 -0.01 11.69 -23.60
N GLU A 167 -1.34 11.54 -23.49
CA GLU A 167 -2.31 12.15 -24.39
C GLU A 167 -2.25 13.69 -24.34
N ASP A 168 -2.11 14.29 -23.16
CA ASP A 168 -1.95 15.75 -23.01
C ASP A 168 -0.66 16.27 -23.65
N LYS A 169 0.38 15.43 -23.74
CA LYS A 169 1.67 15.78 -24.37
C LYS A 169 1.68 15.62 -25.88
N ILE A 170 0.65 15.00 -26.48
CA ILE A 170 0.54 14.82 -27.93
C ILE A 170 -0.79 15.44 -28.39
N PRO A 171 -0.83 16.75 -28.69
CA PRO A 171 -2.06 17.45 -29.08
C PRO A 171 -2.72 16.92 -30.36
N GLY A 172 -2.03 16.08 -31.15
CA GLY A 172 -2.47 15.61 -32.47
C GLY A 172 -3.48 14.46 -32.47
N LEU A 173 -3.70 13.73 -31.36
CA LEU A 173 -4.57 12.55 -31.38
C LEU A 173 -6.08 12.89 -31.33
N LYS A 174 -6.44 14.09 -30.86
CA LYS A 174 -7.83 14.57 -30.87
C LYS A 174 -8.34 14.91 -32.28
N ALA A 175 -7.45 15.19 -33.23
CA ALA A 175 -7.82 15.55 -34.60
C ALA A 175 -8.21 14.34 -35.47
N ILE A 176 -7.70 13.14 -35.17
CA ILE A 176 -7.88 11.93 -35.99
C ILE A 176 -9.16 11.14 -35.66
N LYS A 177 -9.79 11.40 -34.51
CA LYS A 177 -11.07 10.77 -34.12
C LYS A 177 -12.30 11.58 -34.54
N ALA A 178 -12.10 12.73 -35.19
CA ALA A 178 -13.16 13.61 -35.68
C ALA A 178 -13.18 13.75 -37.22
N SER A 179 -12.43 12.89 -37.93
CA SER A 179 -12.37 12.82 -39.40
C SER A 179 -13.12 11.58 -39.90
#